data_AF-A0A7W1F7Q6-F1
#
_entry.id   AF-A0A7W1F7Q6-F1
#
_cell.length_a   1.000
_cell.length_b   1.000
_cell.length_c   1.000
_cell.angle_alpha   90.00
_cell.angle_beta   90.00
_cell.angle_gamma   90.00
#
_symmetry.space_group_name_H-M   'P 1'
#
loop_
_entity.id
_entity.type
_entity.pdbx_description
1 polymer ?
#
loop_
_entity_poly.entity_id
_entity_poly.type
_entity_poly.pdbx_seq_one_letter_code
_entity_poly.pdbx_strand_id
1 'polypeptide(L)'
;MDEPREVTPALEAARRRRQTLHEALVQLEQAISSPAAGRIPDWSGPVTKEMVSLRDAFDQHVIVTERPGGLYEEIMDRAPRLDGKLRRLHDEHPSITERITAALAQLEAGEVGGEGSPWPFERARDDLQRLLGSIVRHRQSGADLVWEAYNVDIGGPE
;
A
#
# COMPACT_ATOMS: atom_id res chain seq x y z
N MET A 1 11.13 17.63 30.00
CA MET A 1 11.55 16.26 30.32
C MET A 1 10.80 15.40 29.34
N ASP A 2 11.47 15.00 28.26
CA ASP A 2 10.85 14.24 27.17
C ASP A 2 10.56 12.84 27.74
N GLU A 3 9.29 12.47 27.86
CA GLU A 3 8.94 11.10 28.25
C GLU A 3 9.59 10.13 27.25
N PRO A 4 10.17 9.01 27.70
CA PRO A 4 10.78 8.05 26.80
C PRO A 4 9.75 7.64 25.75
N ARG A 5 10.13 7.72 24.46
CA ARG A 5 9.30 7.32 23.33
C ARG A 5 8.92 5.84 23.50
N GLU A 6 7.73 5.60 24.04
CA GLU A 6 7.27 4.25 24.31
C GLU A 6 6.94 3.55 22.99
N VAL A 7 7.74 2.55 22.66
CA VAL A 7 7.58 1.70 21.49
C VAL A 7 6.68 0.54 21.87
N THR A 8 5.41 0.62 21.48
CA THR A 8 4.42 -0.42 21.79
C THR A 8 4.49 -1.58 20.80
N PRO A 9 4.03 -2.79 21.19
CA PRO A 9 3.96 -3.93 20.27
C PRO A 9 3.13 -3.65 19.01
N ALA A 10 2.07 -2.85 19.10
CA ALA A 10 1.24 -2.48 17.96
C ALA A 10 1.97 -1.53 17.00
N LEU A 11 2.66 -0.51 17.54
CA LEU A 11 3.49 0.40 16.75
C LEU A 11 4.60 -0.35 16.01
N GLU A 12 5.27 -1.28 16.69
CA GLU A 12 6.32 -2.11 16.06
C GLU A 12 5.78 -3.06 14.99
N ALA A 13 4.61 -3.66 15.24
CA ALA A 13 3.96 -4.48 14.23
C ALA A 13 3.60 -3.65 12.99
N ALA A 14 3.05 -2.45 13.17
CA ALA A 14 2.73 -1.55 12.07
C ALA A 14 3.99 -1.06 11.32
N ARG A 15 5.08 -0.74 12.03
CA ARG A 15 6.39 -0.40 11.44
C ARG A 15 6.86 -1.52 10.49
N ARG A 16 6.85 -2.77 10.96
CA ARG A 16 7.24 -3.93 10.13
C ARG A 16 6.36 -4.09 8.89
N ARG A 17 5.04 -3.96 9.02
CA ARG A 17 4.14 -4.08 7.85
C ARG A 17 4.30 -2.95 6.85
N ARG A 18 4.58 -1.73 7.32
CA ARG A 18 4.90 -0.60 6.43
C ARG A 18 6.20 -0.78 5.67
N GLN A 19 7.18 -1.47 6.24
CA GLN A 19 8.41 -1.85 5.56
C GLN A 19 8.14 -2.92 4.49
N THR A 20 7.44 -4.00 4.81
CA THR A 20 7.05 -5.03 3.82
C THR A 20 6.23 -4.43 2.68
N LEU A 21 5.29 -3.52 2.98
CA LEU A 21 4.52 -2.83 1.95
C LEU A 21 5.40 -1.92 1.08
N HIS A 22 6.41 -1.26 1.66
CA HIS A 22 7.36 -0.47 0.88
C HIS A 22 8.15 -1.33 -0.11
N GLU A 23 8.67 -2.47 0.34
CA GLU A 23 9.40 -3.41 -0.50
C GLU A 23 8.54 -3.89 -1.67
N ALA A 24 7.27 -4.26 -1.43
CA ALA A 24 6.35 -4.65 -2.48
C ALA A 24 6.08 -3.52 -3.50
N LEU A 25 5.95 -2.27 -3.04
CA LEU A 25 5.79 -1.12 -3.94
C LEU A 25 7.03 -0.91 -4.82
N VAL A 26 8.23 -1.08 -4.28
CA VAL A 26 9.50 -0.96 -5.02
C VAL A 26 9.59 -2.05 -6.09
N GLN A 27 9.27 -3.31 -5.75
CA GLN A 27 9.31 -4.40 -6.73
C GLN A 27 8.27 -4.21 -7.84
N LEU A 28 7.05 -3.79 -7.49
CA LEU A 28 6.03 -3.50 -8.49
C LEU A 28 6.44 -2.34 -9.39
N GLU A 29 6.98 -1.25 -8.84
CA GLU A 29 7.50 -0.13 -9.62
C GLU A 29 8.54 -0.59 -10.66
N GLN A 30 9.52 -1.40 -10.23
CA GLN A 30 10.53 -1.96 -11.14
C GLN A 30 9.89 -2.81 -12.25
N ALA A 31 8.90 -3.64 -11.91
CA ALA A 31 8.20 -4.47 -12.90
C ALA A 31 7.43 -3.64 -13.93
N ILE A 32 6.64 -2.65 -13.49
CA ILE A 32 5.82 -1.84 -14.41
C ILE A 32 6.68 -0.95 -15.32
N SER A 33 7.83 -0.49 -14.82
CA SER A 33 8.79 0.35 -15.53
C SER A 33 9.62 -0.43 -16.56
N SER A 34 9.54 -1.76 -16.58
CA SER A 34 10.30 -2.60 -17.52
C SER A 34 9.85 -2.43 -18.99
N PRO A 35 10.75 -2.66 -19.97
CA PRO A 35 10.41 -2.55 -21.39
C PRO A 35 9.36 -3.58 -21.83
N ALA A 36 8.33 -3.12 -22.56
CA ALA A 36 7.24 -3.97 -23.06
C ALA A 36 7.05 -3.96 -24.59
N ALA A 37 7.78 -3.11 -25.32
CA ALA A 37 7.61 -2.95 -26.77
C ALA A 37 7.86 -4.28 -27.52
N GLY A 38 6.83 -4.79 -28.19
CA GLY A 38 6.86 -6.09 -28.88
C GLY A 38 6.88 -7.31 -27.95
N ARG A 39 6.69 -7.12 -26.63
CA ARG A 39 6.84 -8.16 -25.58
C ARG A 39 5.88 -7.95 -24.41
N ILE A 40 4.65 -7.54 -24.69
CA ILE A 40 3.61 -7.34 -23.66
C ILE A 40 3.36 -8.60 -22.82
N PRO A 41 3.29 -9.82 -23.40
CA PRO A 41 3.15 -11.05 -22.60
C PRO A 41 4.31 -11.28 -21.62
N ASP A 42 5.54 -10.92 -22.02
CA ASP A 42 6.73 -11.04 -21.15
C ASP A 42 6.77 -9.96 -20.06
N TRP A 43 6.05 -8.85 -20.25
CA TRP A 43 5.88 -7.78 -19.27
C TRP A 43 4.79 -8.11 -18.26
N SER A 44 3.66 -8.68 -18.69
CA SER A 44 2.51 -8.92 -17.82
C SER A 44 2.80 -9.97 -16.74
N GLY A 45 3.57 -11.02 -17.05
CA GLY A 45 3.91 -12.08 -16.08
C GLY A 45 4.58 -11.54 -14.79
N PRO A 46 5.73 -10.85 -14.88
CA PRO A 46 6.36 -10.21 -13.72
C PRO A 46 5.45 -9.22 -12.99
N VAL A 47 4.67 -8.41 -13.72
CA VAL A 47 3.75 -7.44 -13.12
C VAL A 47 2.65 -8.13 -12.31
N THR A 48 2.07 -9.21 -12.83
CA THR A 48 1.08 -10.03 -12.10
C THR A 48 1.69 -10.58 -10.80
N LYS A 49 2.90 -11.12 -10.86
CA LYS A 49 3.61 -11.65 -9.67
C LYS A 49 3.80 -10.57 -8.60
N GLU A 50 4.26 -9.38 -8.97
CA GLU A 50 4.48 -8.30 -8.01
C GLU A 50 3.17 -7.68 -7.52
N MET A 51 2.10 -7.67 -8.32
CA MET A 51 0.74 -7.28 -7.89
C MET A 51 0.16 -8.24 -6.85
N VAL A 52 0.39 -9.56 -6.97
CA VAL A 52 0.04 -10.53 -5.93
C VAL A 52 0.79 -10.23 -4.63
N SER A 53 2.09 -9.94 -4.73
CA SER A 53 2.91 -9.60 -3.55
C SER A 53 2.45 -8.29 -2.89
N LEU A 54 2.05 -7.29 -3.69
CA LEU A 54 1.47 -6.04 -3.20
C LEU A 54 0.14 -6.29 -2.48
N ARG A 55 -0.76 -7.10 -3.05
CA ARG A 55 -2.03 -7.48 -2.41
C ARG A 55 -1.79 -8.08 -1.03
N ASP A 56 -0.94 -9.11 -0.95
CA ASP A 56 -0.68 -9.82 0.30
C ASP A 56 -0.04 -8.88 1.34
N ALA A 57 0.88 -8.00 0.92
CA ALA A 57 1.49 -7.01 1.80
C ALA A 57 0.48 -5.94 2.29
N PHE A 58 -0.43 -5.49 1.42
CA PHE A 58 -1.46 -4.51 1.77
C PHE A 58 -2.52 -5.11 2.70
N ASP A 59 -2.96 -6.35 2.46
CA ASP A 59 -3.90 -7.03 3.34
C ASP A 59 -3.31 -7.21 4.76
N GLN A 60 -2.04 -7.62 4.85
CA GLN A 60 -1.35 -7.73 6.14
C GLN A 60 -1.15 -6.37 6.82
N HIS A 61 -0.97 -5.30 6.04
CA HIS A 61 -0.92 -3.94 6.55
C HIS A 61 -2.25 -3.58 7.23
N VAL A 62 -3.38 -3.73 6.52
CA VAL A 62 -4.73 -3.45 7.02
C VAL A 62 -5.04 -4.26 8.29
N ILE A 63 -4.83 -5.59 8.23
CA ILE A 63 -5.11 -6.49 9.36
C ILE A 63 -4.35 -6.05 10.62
N VAL A 64 -3.06 -5.73 10.51
CA VAL A 64 -2.24 -5.37 11.68
C VAL A 64 -2.61 -4.00 12.23
N THR A 65 -2.97 -3.04 11.37
CA THR A 65 -3.33 -1.70 11.82
C THR A 65 -4.70 -1.64 12.48
N GLU A 66 -5.67 -2.43 11.99
CA GLU A 66 -7.09 -2.29 12.35
C GLU A 66 -7.64 -3.37 13.26
N ARG A 67 -6.95 -4.51 13.42
CA ARG A 67 -7.39 -5.56 14.35
C ARG A 67 -7.58 -5.00 15.77
N PRO A 68 -8.38 -5.65 16.62
CA PRO A 68 -8.43 -5.33 18.04
C PRO A 68 -7.03 -5.36 18.68
N GLY A 69 -6.71 -4.34 19.47
CA GLY A 69 -5.37 -4.07 20.00
C GLY A 69 -4.34 -3.66 18.93
N GLY A 70 -4.80 -3.25 17.76
CA GLY A 70 -4.00 -2.75 16.65
C GLY A 70 -3.64 -1.27 16.83
N LEU A 71 -2.83 -0.76 15.90
CA LEU A 71 -2.32 0.61 15.97
C LEU A 71 -3.44 1.66 15.99
N TYR A 72 -4.54 1.44 15.26
CA TYR A 72 -5.64 2.42 15.20
C TYR A 72 -6.38 2.55 16.53
N GLU A 73 -6.65 1.43 17.22
CA GLU A 73 -7.26 1.45 18.55
C GLU A 73 -6.34 2.17 19.55
N GLU A 74 -5.04 1.85 19.52
CA GLU A 74 -4.07 2.48 20.42
C GLU A 74 -3.91 4.00 20.17
N ILE A 75 -3.90 4.43 18.91
CA ILE A 75 -3.90 5.86 18.55
C ILE A 75 -5.18 6.54 19.04
N MET A 76 -6.33 5.88 18.95
CA MET A 76 -7.59 6.44 19.41
C MET A 76 -7.57 6.71 20.92
N ASP A 77 -7.05 5.76 21.71
CA ASP A 77 -6.94 5.90 23.16
C ASP A 77 -5.92 6.97 23.56
N ARG A 78 -4.76 6.99 22.89
CA ARG A 78 -3.65 7.91 23.18
C ARG A 78 -3.90 9.34 22.69
N ALA A 79 -4.54 9.47 21.53
CA ALA A 79 -4.66 10.73 20.80
C ALA A 79 -6.06 10.93 20.18
N PRO A 80 -7.14 11.02 20.97
CA PRO A 80 -8.52 11.11 20.46
C PRO A 80 -8.77 12.26 19.47
N ARG A 81 -8.00 13.36 19.58
CA ARG A 81 -8.03 14.51 18.65
C ARG A 81 -7.72 14.13 17.19
N LEU A 82 -7.13 12.96 16.94
CA LEU A 82 -6.75 12.47 15.62
C LEU A 82 -7.82 11.58 14.96
N ASP A 83 -8.96 11.35 15.63
CA ASP A 83 -10.06 10.49 15.14
C ASP A 83 -10.46 10.79 13.69
N GLY A 84 -10.58 12.06 13.31
CA GLY A 84 -10.93 12.44 11.94
C GLY A 84 -9.87 12.05 10.88
N LYS A 85 -8.58 12.08 11.23
CA LYS A 85 -7.49 11.64 10.34
C LYS A 85 -7.45 10.12 10.24
N LEU A 86 -7.64 9.44 11.36
CA LEU A 86 -7.69 7.99 11.43
C LEU A 86 -8.86 7.42 10.62
N ARG A 87 -10.07 7.97 10.78
CA ARG A 87 -11.24 7.56 9.98
C ARG A 87 -11.00 7.70 8.49
N ARG A 88 -10.38 8.81 8.05
CA ARG A 88 -10.03 8.99 6.64
C ARG A 88 -9.12 7.89 6.12
N LEU A 89 -8.06 7.54 6.87
CA LEU A 89 -7.14 6.48 6.50
C LEU A 89 -7.82 5.10 6.47
N HIS A 90 -8.66 4.83 7.47
CA HIS A 90 -9.48 3.62 7.52
C HIS A 90 -10.40 3.53 6.28
N ASP A 91 -11.07 4.62 5.90
CA ASP A 91 -11.98 4.66 4.76
C ASP A 91 -11.26 4.56 3.40
N GLU A 92 -9.94 4.80 3.34
CA GLU A 92 -9.13 4.58 2.14
C GLU A 92 -8.84 3.09 1.88
N HIS A 93 -8.76 2.25 2.92
CA HIS A 93 -8.38 0.84 2.77
C HIS A 93 -9.30 0.06 1.83
N PRO A 94 -10.64 0.09 1.96
CA PRO A 94 -11.52 -0.65 1.05
C PRO A 94 -11.35 -0.23 -0.41
N SER A 95 -11.18 1.06 -0.67
CA SER A 95 -10.98 1.58 -2.03
C SER A 95 -9.66 1.13 -2.64
N ILE A 96 -8.58 1.08 -1.84
CA ILE A 96 -7.29 0.58 -2.31
C ILE A 96 -7.36 -0.94 -2.56
N THR A 97 -7.96 -1.71 -1.64
CA THR A 97 -8.15 -3.16 -1.80
C THR A 97 -8.96 -3.49 -3.05
N GLU A 98 -10.04 -2.76 -3.32
CA GLU A 98 -10.85 -2.94 -4.53
C GLU A 98 -10.02 -2.69 -5.80
N ARG A 99 -9.22 -1.63 -5.82
CA ARG A 99 -8.37 -1.29 -6.99
C ARG A 99 -7.24 -2.29 -7.21
N ILE A 100 -6.63 -2.82 -6.15
CA ILE A 100 -5.64 -3.91 -6.25
C ILE A 100 -6.32 -5.16 -6.82
N THR A 101 -7.49 -5.53 -6.28
CA THR A 101 -8.23 -6.72 -6.70
C THR A 101 -8.68 -6.63 -8.15
N ALA A 102 -9.22 -5.49 -8.57
CA ALA A 102 -9.66 -5.26 -9.94
C ALA A 102 -8.49 -5.35 -10.93
N ALA A 103 -7.38 -4.65 -10.64
CA ALA A 103 -6.21 -4.69 -11.51
C ALA A 103 -5.61 -6.10 -11.62
N LEU A 104 -5.56 -6.85 -10.50
CA LEU A 104 -5.07 -8.22 -10.50
C LEU A 104 -5.97 -9.15 -11.33
N ALA A 105 -7.29 -9.01 -11.22
CA ALA A 105 -8.22 -9.81 -12.01
C ALA A 105 -8.03 -9.60 -13.52
N GLN A 106 -7.82 -8.36 -13.96
CA GLN A 106 -7.55 -8.05 -15.37
C GLN A 106 -6.20 -8.59 -15.86
N LEU A 107 -5.18 -8.53 -15.00
CA LEU A 107 -3.86 -9.13 -15.27
C LEU A 107 -3.95 -10.65 -15.42
N GLU A 108 -4.64 -11.33 -14.51
CA GLU A 108 -4.82 -12.79 -14.51
C GLU A 108 -5.69 -13.28 -15.68
N ALA A 109 -6.68 -12.49 -16.09
CA ALA A 109 -7.50 -12.75 -17.27
C ALA A 109 -6.74 -12.55 -18.60
N GLY A 110 -5.50 -12.03 -18.56
CA GLY A 110 -4.71 -11.75 -19.76
C GLY A 110 -5.29 -10.62 -20.60
N GLU A 111 -5.99 -9.68 -19.98
CA GLU A 111 -6.67 -8.58 -20.69
C GLU A 111 -5.72 -7.49 -21.17
N VAL A 112 -4.47 -7.46 -20.66
CA VAL A 112 -3.46 -6.49 -21.09
C VAL A 112 -2.94 -6.83 -22.49
N GLY A 113 -3.08 -5.88 -23.42
CA GLY A 113 -2.65 -6.09 -24.80
C GLY A 113 -2.48 -4.80 -25.60
N GLY A 114 -2.32 -4.97 -26.91
CA GLY A 114 -2.27 -3.86 -27.87
C GLY A 114 -3.66 -3.38 -28.28
N GLU A 115 -3.78 -2.89 -29.52
CA GLU A 115 -5.04 -2.42 -30.08
C GLU A 115 -6.13 -3.51 -30.02
N GLY A 116 -7.32 -3.14 -29.53
CA GLY A 116 -8.47 -4.05 -29.39
C GLY A 116 -8.53 -4.84 -28.09
N SER A 117 -7.52 -4.76 -27.21
CA SER A 117 -7.60 -5.39 -25.89
C SER A 117 -8.57 -4.64 -24.95
N PRO A 118 -9.27 -5.34 -24.02
CA PRO A 118 -10.12 -4.69 -23.02
C PRO A 118 -9.38 -3.69 -22.14
N TRP A 119 -8.09 -3.97 -21.88
CA TRP A 119 -7.21 -3.11 -21.10
C TRP A 119 -5.91 -2.83 -21.87
N PRO A 120 -5.91 -1.83 -22.78
CA PRO A 120 -4.75 -1.47 -23.57
C PRO A 120 -3.55 -1.17 -22.68
N PHE A 121 -2.37 -1.64 -23.09
CA PHE A 121 -1.14 -1.63 -22.30
C PHE A 121 -0.79 -0.27 -21.68
N GLU A 122 -0.92 0.83 -22.43
CA GLU A 122 -0.62 2.18 -21.99
C GLU A 122 -1.56 2.63 -20.87
N ARG A 123 -2.84 2.24 -20.95
CA ARG A 123 -3.79 2.45 -19.85
C ARG A 123 -3.48 1.57 -18.66
N ALA A 124 -3.16 0.29 -18.88
CA ALA A 124 -2.80 -0.62 -17.80
C ALA A 124 -1.59 -0.11 -17.01
N ARG A 125 -0.57 0.38 -17.70
CA ARG A 125 0.58 1.00 -17.06
C ARG A 125 0.22 2.26 -16.27
N ASP A 126 -0.54 3.18 -16.86
CA ASP A 126 -0.97 4.42 -16.17
C ASP A 126 -1.84 4.10 -14.93
N ASP A 127 -2.79 3.17 -15.04
CA ASP A 127 -3.66 2.76 -13.93
C ASP A 127 -2.85 2.17 -12.77
N LEU A 128 -1.87 1.30 -13.06
CA LEU A 128 -0.97 0.73 -12.05
C LEU A 128 -0.06 1.80 -11.41
N GLN A 129 0.44 2.76 -12.19
CA GLN A 129 1.21 3.89 -11.66
C GLN A 129 0.37 4.78 -10.73
N ARG A 130 -0.89 5.04 -11.09
CA ARG A 130 -1.83 5.77 -10.23
C ARG A 130 -2.18 5.00 -8.96
N LEU A 131 -2.24 3.66 -9.03
CA LEU A 131 -2.40 2.80 -7.85
C LEU A 131 -1.19 2.91 -6.92
N LEU A 132 0.04 2.76 -7.42
CA LEU A 132 1.25 3.00 -6.64
C LEU A 132 1.22 4.38 -5.96
N GLY A 133 0.92 5.43 -6.72
CA GLY A 133 0.85 6.80 -6.20
C GLY A 133 -0.18 6.97 -5.07
N SER A 134 -1.33 6.28 -5.14
CA SER A 134 -2.31 6.32 -4.05
C SER A 134 -1.84 5.63 -2.77
N ILE A 135 -1.17 4.48 -2.88
CA ILE A 135 -0.66 3.75 -1.71
C ILE A 135 0.48 4.53 -1.07
N VAL A 136 1.35 5.17 -1.86
CA VAL A 136 2.40 6.06 -1.34
C VAL A 136 1.79 7.23 -0.55
N ARG A 137 0.75 7.89 -1.07
CA ARG A 137 0.04 8.97 -0.35
C ARG A 137 -0.61 8.48 0.93
N HIS A 138 -1.26 7.31 0.90
CA HIS A 138 -1.82 6.67 2.09
C HIS A 138 -0.74 6.42 3.15
N ARG A 139 0.40 5.84 2.75
CA ARG A 139 1.53 5.58 3.65
C ARG A 139 2.09 6.88 4.25
N GLN A 140 2.20 7.94 3.47
CA GLN A 140 2.64 9.25 3.95
C GLN A 140 1.70 9.79 5.03
N SER A 141 0.40 9.85 4.75
CA SER A 141 -0.63 10.27 5.72
C SER A 141 -0.60 9.42 6.99
N GLY A 142 -0.33 8.11 6.89
CA GLY A 142 -0.14 7.23 8.04
C GLY A 142 1.15 7.49 8.83
N ALA A 143 2.24 7.95 8.19
CA ALA A 143 3.45 8.38 8.91
C ALA A 143 3.18 9.67 9.69
N ASP A 144 2.50 10.64 9.06
CA ASP A 144 2.12 11.90 9.68
C ASP A 144 1.24 11.66 10.92
N LEU A 145 0.27 10.72 10.81
CA LEU A 145 -0.57 10.30 11.94
C LEU A 145 0.26 9.76 13.12
N VAL A 146 1.22 8.87 12.85
CA VAL A 146 2.06 8.27 13.90
C VAL A 146 3.01 9.30 14.50
N TRP A 147 3.56 10.20 13.69
CA TRP A 147 4.36 11.31 14.21
C TRP A 147 3.55 12.17 15.18
N GLU A 148 2.31 12.53 14.82
CA GLU A 148 1.43 13.32 15.68
C GLU A 148 0.99 12.59 16.97
N ALA A 149 0.89 11.26 16.94
CA ALA A 149 0.48 10.46 18.10
C ALA A 149 1.65 10.09 19.04
N TYR A 150 2.81 9.77 18.48
CA TYR A 150 3.95 9.17 19.20
C TYR A 150 5.25 9.99 19.14
N ASN A 151 5.36 11.00 18.26
CA ASN A 151 6.61 11.70 17.98
C ASN A 151 7.74 10.73 17.54
N VAL A 152 7.37 9.73 16.73
CA VAL A 152 8.23 8.66 16.22
C VAL A 152 8.13 8.62 14.70
N ASP A 153 9.28 8.51 14.02
CA ASP A 153 9.33 8.29 12.60
C ASP A 153 9.21 6.79 12.25
N ILE A 154 8.28 6.49 11.34
CA ILE A 154 8.01 5.18 10.74
C ILE A 154 7.92 5.26 9.20
N GLY A 155 8.42 6.36 8.62
CA GLY A 155 8.27 6.78 7.24
C GLY A 155 9.29 6.19 6.27
N GLY A 156 10.47 5.76 6.72
CA GLY A 156 11.56 5.34 5.83
C GLY A 156 12.45 4.22 6.38
N PRO A 157 13.17 3.52 5.48
CA PRO A 157 13.99 2.36 5.82
C PRO A 157 15.27 2.78 6.56
N GLU A 158 15.71 1.95 7.50
CA GLU A 158 17.14 1.88 7.89
C GLU A 158 17.92 1.06 6.87
#